data_AF-A0A2A6PPE4-F1
#
_entry.id   AF-A0A2A6PPE4-F1
#
_cell.length_a   1.000
_cell.length_b   1.000
_cell.length_c   1.000
_cell.angle_alpha   90.00
_cell.angle_beta   90.00
_cell.angle_gamma   90.00
#
_symmetry.space_group_name_H-M   'P 1'
#
loop_
_entity.id
_entity.type
_entity.pdbx_description
1 polymer ?
#
loop_
_entity_poly.entity_id
_entity_poly.type
_entity_poly.pdbx_seq_one_letter_code
_entity_poly.pdbx_strand_id
1 'polypeptide(L)'
;MPWTEADYDRLTALYAETGGNIRAIAAMMGRTPTAIWTKASYLCLAVEGNDVKLRRCLGDGCGKKFLSPDKGVRICSRCKQNRDLPWGVVY
;
A
#
# COMPACT_ATOMS: atom_id res chain seq x y z
N MET A 1 13.31 7.59 5.05
CA MET A 1 12.91 9.01 5.16
C MET A 1 11.42 9.10 5.41
N PRO A 2 10.97 9.99 6.32
CA PRO A 2 9.55 10.27 6.51
C PRO A 2 8.94 10.82 5.21
N TRP A 3 7.62 10.73 5.10
CA TRP A 3 6.86 11.33 4.01
C TRP A 3 6.32 12.67 4.45
N THR A 4 6.44 13.67 3.58
CA THR A 4 5.92 15.03 3.76
C THR A 4 4.72 15.27 2.85
N GLU A 5 3.97 16.34 3.08
CA GLU A 5 2.89 16.76 2.18
C GLU A 5 3.41 17.04 0.76
N ALA A 6 4.58 17.67 0.64
CA ALA A 6 5.23 17.89 -0.66
C ALA A 6 5.58 16.58 -1.38
N ASP A 7 5.94 15.51 -0.65
CA ASP A 7 6.14 14.20 -1.26
C ASP A 7 4.81 13.62 -1.81
N TYR A 8 3.68 13.87 -1.14
CA TYR A 8 2.37 13.39 -1.58
C TYR A 8 1.88 14.14 -2.82
N ASP A 9 2.06 15.46 -2.85
CA ASP A 9 1.77 16.28 -4.03
C ASP A 9 2.61 15.83 -5.23
N ARG A 10 3.92 15.62 -4.99
CA ARG A 10 4.84 15.14 -6.02
C ARG A 10 4.45 13.76 -6.53
N LEU A 11 4.10 12.83 -5.63
CA LEU A 11 3.65 11.49 -6.00
C LEU A 11 2.39 11.54 -6.86
N THR A 12 1.41 12.38 -6.49
CA THR A 12 0.16 12.55 -7.24
C THR A 12 0.41 13.05 -8.66
N ALA A 13 1.25 14.09 -8.80
CA ALA A 13 1.64 14.62 -10.12
C ALA A 13 2.34 13.56 -10.99
N LEU A 14 3.36 12.89 -10.45
CA LEU A 14 4.10 11.86 -11.18
C LEU A 14 3.21 10.66 -11.55
N TYR A 15 2.22 10.33 -10.72
CA TYR A 15 1.27 9.27 -11.02
C TYR A 15 0.43 9.60 -12.27
N ALA A 16 -0.05 10.83 -12.37
CA ALA A 16 -0.77 11.31 -13.56
C ALA A 16 0.14 11.38 -14.80
N GLU A 17 1.35 11.93 -14.67
CA GLU A 17 2.31 12.09 -15.77
C GLU A 17 2.79 10.76 -16.36
N THR A 18 2.92 9.73 -15.53
CA THR A 18 3.47 8.42 -15.95
C THR A 18 2.41 7.35 -16.22
N GLY A 19 1.12 7.68 -16.09
CA GLY A 19 0.05 6.69 -16.15
C GLY A 19 0.16 5.60 -15.07
N GLY A 20 0.66 5.96 -13.89
CA GLY A 20 0.81 5.03 -12.76
C GLY A 20 2.00 4.06 -12.84
N ASN A 21 3.03 4.36 -13.64
CA ASN A 21 4.23 3.51 -13.72
C ASN A 21 5.08 3.59 -12.44
N ILE A 22 4.79 2.70 -11.49
CA ILE A 22 5.41 2.66 -10.16
C ILE A 22 6.94 2.61 -10.19
N ARG A 23 7.55 1.89 -11.16
CA ARG A 23 9.02 1.78 -11.24
C ARG A 23 9.66 3.09 -11.68
N ALA A 24 9.04 3.79 -12.64
CA ALA A 24 9.49 5.11 -13.07
C ALA A 24 9.36 6.14 -11.94
N ILE A 25 8.20 6.17 -11.27
CA ILE A 25 7.95 7.05 -10.12
C ILE A 25 8.96 6.81 -8.99
N ALA A 26 9.24 5.53 -8.68
CA ALA A 26 10.22 5.14 -7.68
C ALA A 26 11.62 5.69 -7.99
N ALA A 27 12.08 5.56 -9.24
CA ALA A 27 13.35 6.11 -9.69
C ALA A 27 13.39 7.64 -9.58
N MET A 28 12.32 8.34 -9.99
CA MET A 28 12.24 9.81 -9.95
C MET A 28 12.18 10.38 -8.52
N MET A 29 11.58 9.66 -7.57
CA MET A 29 11.50 10.09 -6.17
C MET A 29 12.68 9.58 -5.31
N GLY A 30 13.56 8.74 -5.86
CA GLY A 30 14.62 8.09 -5.08
C GLY A 30 14.08 7.19 -3.96
N ARG A 31 12.93 6.55 -4.18
CA ARG A 31 12.26 5.66 -3.21
C ARG A 31 12.12 4.25 -3.79
N THR A 32 11.84 3.26 -2.94
CA THR A 32 11.60 1.89 -3.41
C THR A 32 10.22 1.77 -4.06
N PRO A 33 10.04 0.88 -5.06
CA PRO A 33 8.73 0.63 -5.67
C PRO A 33 7.65 0.29 -4.65
N THR A 34 7.97 -0.52 -3.63
CA THR A 34 7.04 -0.89 -2.56
C THR A 34 6.55 0.32 -1.75
N ALA A 35 7.44 1.30 -1.48
CA ALA A 35 7.06 2.53 -0.78
C ALA A 35 6.10 3.39 -1.61
N ILE A 36 6.37 3.53 -2.92
CA ILE A 36 5.49 4.24 -3.85
C ILE A 36 4.13 3.55 -3.91
N TRP A 37 4.11 2.23 -4.09
CA TRP A 37 2.88 1.43 -4.20
C TRP A 37 1.98 1.58 -2.96
N THR A 38 2.59 1.53 -1.77
CA THR A 38 1.89 1.68 -0.49
C THR A 38 1.25 3.07 -0.38
N LYS A 39 1.97 4.14 -0.73
CA LYS A 39 1.44 5.50 -0.63
C LYS A 39 0.44 5.84 -1.72
N ALA A 40 0.67 5.41 -2.96
CA ALA A 40 -0.30 5.57 -4.04
C ALA A 40 -1.64 4.89 -3.70
N SER A 41 -1.60 3.75 -2.98
CA SER A 41 -2.80 3.09 -2.46
C SER A 41 -3.49 3.90 -1.37
N TYR A 42 -2.74 4.51 -0.44
CA TYR A 42 -3.31 5.34 0.63
C TYR A 42 -3.90 6.65 0.13
N LEU A 43 -3.34 7.20 -0.95
CA LEU A 43 -3.84 8.40 -1.63
C LEU A 43 -4.94 8.08 -2.65
N CYS A 44 -5.35 6.82 -2.79
CA CYS A 44 -6.32 6.39 -3.79
C CYS A 44 -5.97 6.83 -5.22
N LEU A 45 -4.68 6.82 -5.61
CA LEU A 45 -4.26 7.23 -6.96
C LEU A 45 -4.42 6.10 -7.98
N ALA A 46 -4.36 4.85 -7.52
CA ALA A 46 -4.40 3.68 -8.39
C ALA A 46 -5.83 3.17 -8.69
N VAL A 47 -6.86 4.03 -8.71
CA VAL A 47 -8.29 3.62 -8.71
C VAL A 47 -8.67 2.75 -9.90
N GLU A 48 -8.10 3.01 -11.08
CA GLU A 48 -8.30 2.16 -12.25
C GLU A 48 -7.29 1.00 -12.24
N GLY A 49 -7.81 -0.22 -12.13
CA GLY A 49 -7.01 -1.45 -12.15
C GLY A 49 -6.46 -1.92 -10.80
N ASN A 50 -6.59 -1.14 -9.71
CA ASN A 50 -6.42 -1.68 -8.36
C ASN A 50 -7.72 -2.34 -7.88
N ASP A 51 -7.63 -3.47 -7.19
CA ASP A 51 -8.78 -4.11 -6.54
C ASP A 51 -8.87 -3.66 -5.07
N VAL A 52 -8.48 -2.40 -4.78
CA VAL A 52 -8.54 -1.83 -3.43
C VAL A 52 -9.99 -1.71 -3.01
N LYS A 53 -10.38 -2.54 -2.04
CA LYS A 53 -11.72 -2.57 -1.47
C LYS A 53 -11.64 -2.68 0.04
N LEU A 54 -12.71 -2.30 0.73
CA LEU A 54 -12.84 -2.55 2.15
C LEU A 54 -13.03 -4.06 2.36
N ARG A 55 -12.04 -4.74 2.93
CA ARG A 55 -12.04 -6.20 3.08
C ARG A 55 -11.86 -6.62 4.54
N ARG A 56 -12.43 -7.76 4.90
CA ARG A 56 -12.22 -8.39 6.22
C ARG A 56 -10.83 -9.01 6.30
N CYS A 57 -10.15 -8.80 7.42
CA CYS A 57 -8.88 -9.44 7.78
C CYS A 57 -9.00 -10.97 7.84
N LEU A 58 -8.00 -11.68 7.31
CA LEU A 58 -7.89 -13.14 7.39
C LEU A 58 -7.11 -13.64 8.63
N GLY A 59 -6.63 -12.74 9.48
CA GLY A 59 -6.03 -13.13 10.76
C GLY A 59 -7.06 -13.81 11.66
N ASP A 60 -6.65 -14.89 12.32
CA ASP A 60 -7.52 -15.69 13.17
C ASP A 60 -8.22 -14.84 14.24
N GLY A 61 -9.54 -14.99 14.36
CA GLY A 61 -10.40 -14.20 15.26
C GLY A 61 -10.45 -12.68 15.03
N CYS A 62 -9.77 -12.11 14.02
CA CYS A 62 -9.59 -10.66 13.93
C CYS A 62 -10.86 -9.88 13.55
N GLY A 63 -11.55 -10.30 12.49
CA GLY A 63 -12.81 -9.67 12.01
C GLY A 63 -12.73 -8.23 11.48
N LYS A 64 -11.61 -7.49 11.70
CA LYS A 64 -11.44 -6.09 11.29
C LYS A 64 -11.57 -5.90 9.78
N LYS A 65 -12.29 -4.86 9.35
CA LYS A 65 -12.30 -4.40 7.96
C LYS A 65 -11.21 -3.33 7.73
N PHE A 66 -10.51 -3.40 6.60
CA PHE A 66 -9.52 -2.41 6.19
C PHE A 66 -9.40 -2.37 4.66
N LEU A 67 -8.89 -1.25 4.11
CA LEU A 67 -8.64 -1.14 2.68
C LEU A 67 -7.51 -2.10 2.29
N SER A 68 -7.78 -3.00 1.36
CA SER A 68 -6.82 -4.01 0.90
C SER A 68 -6.85 -4.11 -0.62
N PRO A 69 -5.67 -3.99 -1.26
CA PRO A 69 -5.52 -3.98 -2.72
C PRO A 69 -5.75 -5.32 -3.41
N ASP A 70 -5.64 -6.42 -2.66
CA ASP A 70 -5.72 -7.77 -3.19
C ASP A 70 -6.61 -8.64 -2.29
N LYS A 71 -7.43 -9.48 -2.91
CA LYS A 71 -8.25 -10.49 -2.23
C LYS A 71 -7.42 -11.60 -1.59
N GLY A 72 -6.23 -11.89 -2.14
CA GLY A 72 -5.35 -12.98 -1.72
C GLY A 72 -4.60 -12.72 -0.42
N VAL A 73 -4.16 -11.47 -0.17
CA VAL A 73 -3.27 -11.14 0.96
C VAL A 73 -3.86 -10.01 1.83
N ARG A 74 -4.99 -10.30 2.49
CA ARG A 74 -5.73 -9.34 3.32
C ARG A 74 -5.51 -9.55 4.83
N ILE A 75 -4.27 -9.40 5.29
CA ILE A 75 -3.90 -9.36 6.72
C ILE A 75 -3.69 -7.92 7.18
N CYS A 76 -4.40 -7.49 8.22
CA CYS A 76 -4.29 -6.12 8.74
C CYS A 76 -2.95 -5.89 9.47
N SER A 77 -2.56 -4.63 9.66
CA SER A 77 -1.29 -4.26 10.31
C SER A 77 -1.08 -4.94 11.68
N ARG A 78 -2.12 -5.00 12.52
CA ARG A 78 -2.06 -5.70 13.81
C ARG A 78 -1.74 -7.19 13.65
N CYS A 79 -2.45 -7.89 12.76
CA CYS A 79 -2.24 -9.32 12.55
C CYS A 79 -0.92 -9.62 11.83
N LYS A 80 -0.41 -8.71 10.99
CA LYS A 80 0.93 -8.81 10.40
C LYS A 80 2.05 -8.71 11.45
N GLN A 81 1.78 -8.08 12.60
CA GLN A 81 2.74 -8.01 13.70
C GLN A 81 2.63 -9.21 14.67
N ASN A 82 1.61 -10.06 14.52
CA ASN A 82 1.48 -11.25 15.35
C ASN A 82 2.43 -12.34 14.84
N ARG A 83 3.44 -12.67 15.64
CA ARG A 83 4.47 -13.67 15.31
C ARG A 83 3.94 -15.10 15.34
N ASP A 84 2.80 -15.33 15.98
CA ASP A 84 2.15 -16.64 16.05
C ASP A 84 1.34 -16.96 14.78
N LEU A 85 1.20 -15.99 13.86
CA LEU A 85 0.52 -16.19 12.58
C LEU A 85 1.54 -16.45 11.45
N PRO A 86 1.19 -17.29 10.45
CA PRO A 86 2.09 -17.64 9.34
C PRO A 86 2.62 -16.45 8.51
N TRP A 87 2.00 -15.28 8.67
CA TRP A 87 2.24 -14.04 7.94
C TRP A 87 2.82 -12.93 8.83
N GLY A 88 3.22 -13.28 10.06
CA GLY A 88 3.90 -12.37 10.99
C GLY A 88 5.27 -11.98 10.46
N VAL A 89 5.54 -10.67 10.32
CA VAL A 89 6.89 -10.20 9.95
C VAL A 89 7.81 -10.25 11.16
N VAL A 90 8.97 -10.90 11.01
CA VAL A 90 10.12 -10.77 11.91
C VAL A 90 10.90 -9.55 11.45
N TYR A 91 10.86 -8.46 12.22
CA TYR A 91 11.73 -7.30 12.02
C TYR A 91 13.12 -7.58 12.60
#